data_AF-A0A0G0GU67-F1
#
_entry.id   AF-A0A0G0GU67-F1
#
_cell.length_a   1.000
_cell.length_b   1.000
_cell.length_c   1.000
_cell.angle_alpha   90.00
_cell.angle_beta   90.00
_cell.angle_gamma   90.00
#
_symmetry.space_group_name_H-M   'P 1'
#
loop_
_entity.id
_entity.type
_entity.pdbx_description
1 polymer ?
#
loop_
_entity_poly.entity_id
_entity_poly.type
_entity_poly.pdbx_seq_one_letter_code
_entity_poly.pdbx_strand_id
1 'polypeptide(L)'
;YSKIYNYLESSYYSSQYVKKENPGIMPDDTFEAFVGGAFLRGVNPINIVHEHPPMGRYIIAFSILLFDNARTLIPPLLALSLIVCFLIAKIIIKNSLLALIPVAIFSNDPLFISKLQYTPLLESIQLPFILLSLYFFIKGIQDKKSFRWFVLASLMVGFVISIRFFILGMTLFCAMFLYFVISKKFNKQFIYFVISTPISLIALFASYTKTILDGYSLWQILGVQKYLFYYHQTKLENSFSFWDLILFNRWHTWWGNRSIIHDNTWFIVWPIAIFSTFSFLIASLIRIVRMNEGEKFLSIWVLIYCGLLSAGNSTTRYFLPLVPVLYILMISFFVRIIYPRTCLKEK
;
A
#
# COMPACT_ATOMS: atom_id res chain seq x y z
N TYR A 1 8.60 -12.54 24.37
CA TYR A 1 7.38 -11.73 24.31
C TYR A 1 6.54 -11.79 25.59
N SER A 2 6.25 -12.96 26.15
CA SER A 2 5.43 -13.09 27.38
C SER A 2 5.92 -12.19 28.53
N LYS A 3 7.23 -12.09 28.73
CA LYS A 3 7.88 -11.24 29.75
C LYS A 3 7.68 -9.73 29.54
N ILE A 4 7.62 -9.28 28.28
CA ILE A 4 7.55 -7.84 27.93
C ILE A 4 6.09 -7.38 27.80
N TYR A 5 5.15 -8.29 27.58
CA TYR A 5 3.76 -7.91 27.35
C TYR A 5 3.14 -7.12 28.50
N ASN A 6 3.33 -7.54 29.75
CA ASN A 6 2.73 -6.84 30.89
C ASN A 6 3.23 -5.39 30.97
N TYR A 7 4.49 -5.16 30.59
CA TYR A 7 5.05 -3.81 30.46
C TYR A 7 4.38 -3.03 29.31
N LEU A 8 4.21 -3.64 28.14
CA LEU A 8 3.53 -3.02 26.99
C LEU A 8 2.06 -2.70 27.28
N GLU A 9 1.38 -3.58 28.01
CA GLU A 9 0.01 -3.40 28.44
C GLU A 9 -0.12 -2.23 29.42
N SER A 10 0.74 -2.18 30.45
CA SER A 10 0.80 -1.04 31.37
C SER A 10 1.10 0.26 30.63
N SER A 11 2.05 0.24 29.69
CA SER A 11 2.37 1.38 28.84
C SER A 11 1.16 1.82 28.02
N TYR A 12 0.42 0.89 27.40
CA TYR A 12 -0.79 1.19 26.62
C TYR A 12 -1.88 1.87 27.47
N TYR A 13 -2.21 1.32 28.64
CA TYR A 13 -3.23 1.91 29.51
C TYR A 13 -2.82 3.27 30.12
N SER A 14 -1.53 3.58 30.11
CA SER A 14 -1.01 4.90 30.50
C SER A 14 -0.86 5.89 29.33
N SER A 15 -1.08 5.44 28.09
CA SER A 15 -0.74 6.17 26.87
C SER A 15 -1.84 7.08 26.34
N GLN A 16 -1.53 7.82 25.27
CA GLN A 16 -2.44 8.70 24.54
C GLN A 16 -3.63 7.98 23.90
N TYR A 17 -3.58 6.65 23.77
CA TYR A 17 -4.67 5.86 23.23
C TYR A 17 -5.80 5.62 24.24
N VAL A 18 -5.52 5.76 25.55
CA VAL A 18 -6.49 5.49 26.63
C VAL A 18 -6.72 6.71 27.52
N LYS A 19 -5.65 7.41 27.93
CA LYS A 19 -5.74 8.57 28.83
C LYS A 19 -5.89 9.87 28.06
N LYS A 20 -6.81 10.73 28.53
CA LYS A 20 -6.99 12.09 27.99
C LYS A 20 -6.07 13.12 28.68
N GLU A 21 -5.82 12.95 29.97
CA GLU A 21 -5.02 13.89 30.78
C GLU A 21 -3.61 13.34 31.00
N ASN A 22 -2.60 14.17 30.69
CA ASN A 22 -1.18 13.86 30.80
C ASN A 22 -0.79 12.44 30.34
N PRO A 23 -1.14 12.05 29.10
CA PRO A 23 -0.84 10.71 28.61
C PRO A 23 0.66 10.50 28.42
N GLY A 24 1.13 9.27 28.66
CA GLY A 24 2.41 8.82 28.15
C GLY A 24 2.40 8.74 26.63
N ILE A 25 3.54 8.99 25.98
CA ILE A 25 3.66 8.88 24.52
C ILE A 25 4.10 7.45 24.18
N MET A 26 3.22 6.71 23.51
CA MET A 26 3.53 5.37 22.98
C MET A 26 3.74 5.46 21.46
N PRO A 27 4.93 5.11 20.95
CA PRO A 27 5.19 5.06 19.51
C PRO A 27 4.33 4.01 18.79
N ASP A 28 4.01 4.26 17.52
CA ASP A 28 3.14 3.39 16.71
C ASP A 28 3.64 1.94 16.60
N ASP A 29 4.96 1.73 16.47
CA ASP A 29 5.54 0.38 16.37
C ASP A 29 5.38 -0.42 17.68
N THR A 30 5.51 0.28 18.81
CA THR A 30 5.30 -0.28 20.14
C THR A 30 3.82 -0.61 20.35
N PHE A 31 2.93 0.28 19.90
CA PHE A 31 1.49 0.07 19.93
C PHE A 31 1.07 -1.14 19.09
N GLU A 32 1.52 -1.24 17.84
CA GLU A 32 1.18 -2.36 16.96
C GLU A 32 1.74 -3.70 17.48
N ALA A 33 2.93 -3.69 18.11
CA ALA A 33 3.44 -4.86 18.81
C ALA A 33 2.49 -5.29 19.96
N PHE A 34 2.12 -4.35 20.84
CA PHE A 34 1.19 -4.62 21.95
C PHE A 34 -0.13 -5.25 21.45
N VAL A 35 -0.74 -4.65 20.42
CA VAL A 35 -2.02 -5.13 19.87
C VAL A 35 -1.88 -6.52 19.27
N GLY A 36 -0.78 -6.81 18.57
CA GLY A 36 -0.48 -8.17 18.09
C GLY A 36 -0.40 -9.18 19.24
N GLY A 37 0.22 -8.81 20.36
CA GLY A 37 0.28 -9.63 21.57
C GLY A 37 -1.09 -9.83 22.24
N ALA A 38 -1.98 -8.85 22.17
CA ALA A 38 -3.34 -8.96 22.70
C ALA A 38 -4.23 -9.86 21.81
N PHE A 39 -4.08 -9.78 20.49
CA PHE A 39 -4.78 -10.66 19.55
C PHE A 39 -4.35 -12.11 19.74
N LEU A 40 -3.06 -12.35 20.00
CA LEU A 40 -2.55 -13.69 20.31
C LEU A 40 -3.20 -14.28 21.59
N ARG A 41 -3.59 -13.43 22.54
CA ARG A 41 -4.33 -13.83 23.76
C ARG A 41 -5.84 -13.98 23.55
N GLY A 42 -6.32 -13.80 22.32
CA GLY A 42 -7.73 -13.99 21.99
C GLY A 42 -8.62 -12.79 22.30
N VAL A 43 -8.06 -11.59 22.47
CA VAL A 43 -8.89 -10.39 22.61
C VAL A 43 -9.59 -10.08 21.28
N ASN A 44 -10.88 -9.76 21.33
CA ASN A 44 -11.64 -9.38 20.16
C ASN A 44 -11.07 -8.10 19.52
N PRO A 45 -10.77 -8.10 18.21
CA PRO A 45 -10.19 -6.94 17.53
C PRO A 45 -10.95 -5.62 17.72
N ILE A 46 -12.28 -5.66 17.79
CA ILE A 46 -13.12 -4.46 17.89
C ILE A 46 -12.92 -3.75 19.24
N ASN A 47 -12.55 -4.47 20.29
CA ASN A 47 -12.52 -3.94 21.65
C ASN A 47 -11.24 -3.14 21.96
N ILE A 48 -10.12 -3.45 21.32
CA ILE A 48 -8.85 -2.75 21.56
C ILE A 48 -8.65 -1.66 20.52
N VAL A 49 -8.90 -1.94 19.23
CA VAL A 49 -8.58 -0.98 18.18
C VAL A 49 -9.67 -0.92 17.13
N HIS A 50 -10.23 0.29 16.98
CA HIS A 50 -11.31 0.58 16.05
C HIS A 50 -10.86 1.37 14.81
N GLU A 51 -9.55 1.62 14.64
CA GLU A 51 -9.03 2.49 13.56
C GLU A 51 -8.61 1.76 12.28
N HIS A 52 -8.30 0.47 12.39
CA HIS A 52 -7.81 -0.37 11.30
C HIS A 52 -8.35 -1.81 11.40
N PRO A 53 -8.61 -2.47 10.25
CA PRO A 53 -8.96 -3.89 10.21
C PRO A 53 -7.83 -4.81 10.76
N PRO A 54 -8.15 -6.05 11.14
CA PRO A 54 -7.30 -6.84 12.04
C PRO A 54 -6.15 -7.63 11.38
N MET A 55 -6.17 -7.87 10.06
CA MET A 55 -5.25 -8.81 9.42
C MET A 55 -3.77 -8.46 9.63
N GLY A 56 -3.42 -7.18 9.55
CA GLY A 56 -2.04 -6.76 9.75
C GLY A 56 -1.53 -7.10 11.15
N ARG A 57 -2.38 -6.95 12.16
CA ARG A 57 -2.06 -7.31 13.56
C ARG A 57 -2.05 -8.81 13.79
N TYR A 58 -2.82 -9.60 13.04
CA TYR A 58 -2.65 -11.06 13.07
C TYR A 58 -1.32 -11.51 12.49
N ILE A 59 -0.80 -10.82 11.46
CA ILE A 59 0.56 -11.10 10.96
C ILE A 59 1.60 -10.80 12.04
N ILE A 60 1.41 -9.71 12.81
CA ILE A 60 2.27 -9.40 13.97
C ILE A 60 2.11 -10.46 15.06
N ALA A 61 0.87 -10.85 15.41
CA ALA A 61 0.58 -11.91 16.37
C ALA A 61 1.23 -13.25 15.97
N PHE A 62 1.19 -13.58 14.67
CA PHE A 62 1.84 -14.76 14.12
C PHE A 62 3.37 -14.68 14.21
N SER A 63 3.96 -13.50 14.01
CA SER A 63 5.39 -13.27 14.26
C SER A 63 5.75 -13.54 15.73
N ILE A 64 4.93 -13.05 16.65
CA ILE A 64 5.12 -13.28 18.10
C ILE A 64 4.98 -14.77 18.42
N LEU A 65 3.98 -15.45 17.87
CA LEU A 65 3.77 -16.88 18.11
C LEU A 65 4.96 -17.74 17.65
N LEU A 66 5.49 -17.47 16.46
CA LEU A 66 6.56 -18.28 15.88
C LEU A 66 7.96 -17.96 16.43
N PHE A 67 8.24 -16.67 16.69
CA PHE A 67 9.60 -16.19 16.98
C PHE A 67 9.74 -15.50 18.33
N ASP A 68 8.67 -15.46 19.13
CA ASP A 68 8.60 -14.69 20.38
C ASP A 68 8.96 -13.20 20.20
N ASN A 69 8.78 -12.67 18.98
CA ASN A 69 9.18 -11.34 18.54
C ASN A 69 8.23 -10.78 17.46
N ALA A 70 7.69 -9.59 17.70
CA ALA A 70 6.75 -8.90 16.82
C ALA A 70 7.35 -8.40 15.49
N ARG A 71 8.69 -8.29 15.41
CA ARG A 71 9.40 -7.67 14.28
C ARG A 71 9.86 -8.67 13.22
N THR A 72 10.03 -9.94 13.58
CA THR A 72 10.77 -10.93 12.77
C THR A 72 10.16 -11.19 11.39
N LEU A 73 8.83 -11.17 11.25
CA LEU A 73 8.18 -11.39 9.94
C LEU A 73 8.22 -10.18 9.01
N ILE A 74 8.60 -8.99 9.48
CA ILE A 74 8.54 -7.77 8.68
C ILE A 74 9.65 -7.68 7.62
N PRO A 75 10.93 -7.97 7.93
CA PRO A 75 11.99 -7.97 6.90
C PRO A 75 11.73 -8.93 5.73
N PRO A 76 11.26 -10.19 5.93
CA PRO A 76 10.85 -11.06 4.82
C PRO A 76 9.73 -10.48 3.95
N LEU A 77 8.74 -9.80 4.54
CA LEU A 77 7.65 -9.13 3.80
C LEU A 77 8.15 -7.94 2.97
N LEU A 78 9.10 -7.17 3.50
CA LEU A 78 9.75 -6.08 2.77
C LEU A 78 10.66 -6.62 1.66
N ALA A 79 11.38 -7.72 1.89
CA ALA A 79 12.13 -8.41 0.86
C ALA A 79 11.21 -8.93 -0.26
N LEU A 80 10.04 -9.49 0.09
CA LEU A 80 9.02 -9.87 -0.88
C LEU A 80 8.56 -8.66 -1.71
N SER A 81 8.42 -7.48 -1.10
CA SER A 81 8.07 -6.25 -1.82
C SER A 81 9.11 -5.89 -2.88
N LEU A 82 10.41 -6.02 -2.58
CA LEU A 82 11.49 -5.79 -3.54
C LEU A 82 11.46 -6.82 -4.69
N ILE A 83 11.24 -8.09 -4.37
CA ILE A 83 11.12 -9.16 -5.38
C ILE A 83 9.95 -8.85 -6.32
N VAL A 84 8.78 -8.50 -5.78
CA VAL A 84 7.60 -8.21 -6.60
C VAL A 84 7.81 -6.92 -7.41
N CYS A 85 8.46 -5.90 -6.84
CA CYS A 85 8.88 -4.70 -7.57
C CYS A 85 9.75 -5.06 -8.78
N PHE A 86 10.74 -5.94 -8.60
CA PHE A 86 11.56 -6.46 -9.69
C PHE A 86 10.73 -7.19 -10.75
N LEU A 87 9.79 -8.04 -10.34
CA LEU A 87 8.94 -8.78 -11.27
C LEU A 87 8.04 -7.84 -12.11
N ILE A 88 7.47 -6.80 -11.50
CA ILE A 88 6.72 -5.77 -12.22
C ILE A 88 7.65 -5.04 -13.18
N ALA A 89 8.81 -4.54 -12.70
CA ALA A 89 9.79 -3.83 -13.52
C ALA A 89 10.23 -4.66 -14.73
N LYS A 90 10.50 -5.96 -14.54
CA LYS A 90 10.88 -6.89 -15.61
C LYS A 90 9.79 -7.07 -16.65
N ILE A 91 8.52 -7.14 -16.27
CA ILE A 91 7.39 -7.21 -17.22
C ILE A 91 7.28 -5.92 -18.03
N ILE A 92 7.49 -4.77 -17.39
CA ILE A 92 7.32 -3.46 -18.00
C ILE A 92 8.48 -3.12 -18.94
N ILE A 93 9.71 -3.21 -18.46
CA ILE A 93 10.93 -2.78 -19.14
C ILE A 93 11.44 -3.87 -20.11
N LYS A 94 11.11 -5.14 -19.88
CA LYS A 94 11.53 -6.32 -20.67
C LYS A 94 13.03 -6.58 -20.74
N ASN A 95 13.83 -5.90 -19.92
CA ASN A 95 15.26 -6.16 -19.75
C ASN A 95 15.53 -6.37 -18.25
N SER A 96 16.12 -7.53 -17.90
CA SER A 96 16.32 -7.90 -16.50
C SER A 96 17.33 -6.99 -15.78
N LEU A 97 18.39 -6.53 -16.46
CA LEU A 97 19.39 -5.64 -15.86
C LEU A 97 18.80 -4.26 -15.60
N LEU A 98 18.10 -3.69 -16.58
CA LEU A 98 17.43 -2.39 -16.43
C LEU A 98 16.29 -2.44 -15.40
N ALA A 99 15.64 -3.61 -15.23
CA ALA A 99 14.63 -3.82 -14.21
C ALA A 99 15.19 -3.85 -12.77
N LEU A 100 16.50 -4.04 -12.57
CA LEU A 100 17.13 -3.91 -11.25
C LEU A 100 17.28 -2.45 -10.83
N ILE A 101 17.34 -1.51 -11.76
CA ILE A 101 17.53 -0.07 -11.45
C ILE A 101 16.42 0.47 -10.54
N PRO A 102 15.11 0.37 -10.86
CA PRO A 102 14.06 0.90 -9.98
C PRO A 102 14.03 0.19 -8.61
N VAL A 103 14.45 -1.07 -8.56
CA VAL A 103 14.54 -1.85 -7.31
C VAL A 103 15.70 -1.35 -6.46
N ALA A 104 16.86 -1.08 -7.06
CA ALA A 104 18.02 -0.53 -6.38
C ALA A 104 17.75 0.89 -5.86
N ILE A 105 17.04 1.72 -6.63
CA ILE A 105 16.60 3.04 -6.15
C ILE A 105 15.64 2.86 -4.96
N PHE A 106 14.65 1.97 -5.07
CA PHE A 106 13.66 1.76 -4.00
C PHE A 106 14.27 1.16 -2.72
N SER A 107 15.20 0.21 -2.83
CA SER A 107 15.84 -0.41 -1.67
C SER A 107 16.76 0.54 -0.92
N ASN A 108 17.28 1.58 -1.60
CA ASN A 108 18.10 2.64 -1.01
C ASN A 108 17.28 3.90 -0.66
N ASP A 109 15.97 3.88 -0.87
CA ASP A 109 15.10 5.00 -0.54
C ASP A 109 15.02 5.19 0.98
N PRO A 110 15.29 6.39 1.53
CA PRO A 110 15.21 6.65 2.97
C PRO A 110 13.85 6.25 3.58
N LEU A 111 12.76 6.40 2.83
CA LEU A 111 11.44 5.98 3.28
C LEU A 111 11.37 4.45 3.45
N PHE A 112 11.91 3.67 2.51
CA PHE A 112 11.94 2.21 2.61
C PHE A 112 12.85 1.75 3.76
N ILE A 113 14.03 2.35 3.90
CA ILE A 113 14.97 2.05 5.00
C ILE A 113 14.33 2.34 6.36
N SER A 114 13.58 3.44 6.48
CA SER A 114 12.85 3.77 7.72
C SER A 114 11.87 2.67 8.13
N LYS A 115 11.30 1.92 7.17
CA LYS A 115 10.36 0.82 7.45
C LYS A 115 11.03 -0.45 7.97
N LEU A 116 12.35 -0.59 7.76
CA LEU A 116 13.16 -1.62 8.41
C LEU A 116 13.53 -1.22 9.84
N GLN A 117 13.77 0.07 10.08
CA GLN A 117 14.16 0.59 11.39
C GLN A 117 12.98 0.65 12.38
N TYR A 118 11.84 1.19 11.93
CA TYR A 118 10.64 1.37 12.74
C TYR A 118 9.60 0.31 12.37
N THR A 119 9.58 -0.78 13.12
CA THR A 119 8.79 -1.99 12.83
C THR A 119 8.32 -2.65 14.13
N PRO A 120 7.12 -3.26 14.21
CA PRO A 120 6.16 -3.50 13.13
C PRO A 120 5.26 -2.29 12.83
N LEU A 121 5.13 -1.95 11.55
CA LEU A 121 4.16 -0.96 11.07
C LEU A 121 3.25 -1.60 10.02
N LEU A 122 1.97 -1.24 10.04
CA LEU A 122 0.97 -1.81 9.13
C LEU A 122 1.27 -1.50 7.66
N GLU A 123 1.87 -0.35 7.36
CA GLU A 123 2.27 0.01 5.98
C GLU A 123 3.30 -0.96 5.40
N SER A 124 4.28 -1.37 6.22
CA SER A 124 5.32 -2.33 5.83
C SER A 124 4.72 -3.70 5.51
N ILE A 125 3.69 -4.10 6.24
CA ILE A 125 2.96 -5.35 6.04
C ILE A 125 2.06 -5.27 4.80
N GLN A 126 1.43 -4.11 4.56
CA GLN A 126 0.48 -3.92 3.46
C GLN A 126 1.15 -3.84 2.08
N LEU A 127 2.34 -3.24 2.00
CA LEU A 127 3.09 -3.01 0.77
C LEU A 127 3.21 -4.23 -0.17
N PRO A 128 3.64 -5.43 0.27
CA PRO A 128 3.79 -6.57 -0.63
C PRO A 128 2.46 -6.98 -1.27
N PHE A 129 1.34 -6.88 -0.54
CA PHE A 129 0.02 -7.21 -1.06
C PHE A 129 -0.47 -6.19 -2.10
N ILE A 130 -0.14 -4.91 -1.92
CA ILE A 130 -0.39 -3.89 -2.94
C ILE A 130 0.37 -4.23 -4.22
N LEU A 131 1.69 -4.45 -4.12
CA LEU A 131 2.52 -4.76 -5.29
C LEU A 131 2.09 -6.07 -5.95
N LEU A 132 1.74 -7.10 -5.18
CA LEU A 132 1.23 -8.37 -5.73
C LEU A 132 -0.11 -8.18 -6.45
N SER A 133 -1.01 -7.34 -5.93
CA SER A 133 -2.27 -7.02 -6.62
C SER A 133 -2.03 -6.37 -7.98
N LEU A 134 -1.08 -5.43 -8.06
CA LEU A 134 -0.69 -4.78 -9.31
C LEU A 134 -0.04 -5.79 -10.27
N TYR A 135 0.88 -6.60 -9.77
CA TYR A 135 1.56 -7.64 -10.54
C TYR A 135 0.58 -8.66 -11.15
N PHE A 136 -0.31 -9.23 -10.33
CA PHE A 136 -1.28 -10.22 -10.79
C PHE A 136 -2.30 -9.60 -11.74
N PHE A 137 -2.73 -8.35 -11.52
CA PHE A 137 -3.58 -7.66 -12.47
C PHE A 137 -2.90 -7.49 -13.83
N ILE A 138 -1.63 -7.05 -13.85
CA ILE A 138 -0.83 -6.93 -15.08
C ILE A 138 -0.70 -8.29 -15.79
N LYS A 139 -0.49 -9.38 -15.05
CA LYS A 139 -0.50 -10.73 -15.63
C LYS A 139 -1.87 -11.11 -16.19
N GLY A 140 -2.96 -10.78 -15.50
CA GLY A 140 -4.33 -11.05 -15.93
C GLY A 140 -4.69 -10.35 -17.24
N ILE A 141 -4.24 -9.11 -17.45
CA ILE A 141 -4.49 -8.38 -18.71
C ILE A 141 -3.64 -8.88 -19.88
N GLN A 142 -2.48 -9.50 -19.61
CA GLN A 142 -1.54 -10.01 -20.63
C GLN A 142 -1.77 -11.48 -21.00
N ASP A 143 -2.21 -12.32 -20.06
CA ASP A 143 -2.39 -13.77 -20.25
C ASP A 143 -3.77 -14.09 -20.86
N LYS A 144 -3.83 -15.14 -21.69
CA LYS A 144 -5.08 -15.71 -22.20
C LYS A 144 -5.86 -16.42 -21.08
N LYS A 145 -5.16 -17.07 -20.14
CA LYS A 145 -5.76 -17.72 -18.96
C LYS A 145 -5.86 -16.73 -17.79
N SER A 146 -6.63 -15.67 -17.99
CA SER A 146 -6.67 -14.48 -17.13
C SER A 146 -7.42 -14.66 -15.80
N PHE A 147 -8.39 -15.57 -15.71
CA PHE A 147 -9.24 -15.74 -14.51
C PHE A 147 -8.44 -15.98 -13.22
N ARG A 148 -7.49 -16.93 -13.23
CA ARG A 148 -6.64 -17.23 -12.05
C ARG A 148 -5.89 -16.01 -11.53
N TRP A 149 -5.45 -15.14 -12.44
CA TRP A 149 -4.67 -13.96 -12.09
C TRP A 149 -5.55 -12.88 -11.48
N PHE A 150 -6.78 -12.71 -11.97
CA PHE A 150 -7.74 -11.80 -11.35
C PHE A 150 -8.23 -12.30 -9.99
N VAL A 151 -8.40 -13.62 -9.81
CA VAL A 151 -8.65 -14.22 -8.49
C VAL A 151 -7.53 -13.89 -7.51
N LEU A 152 -6.27 -14.09 -7.90
CA LEU A 152 -5.13 -13.74 -7.05
C LEU A 152 -5.05 -12.22 -6.80
N ALA A 153 -5.28 -11.38 -7.81
CA ALA A 153 -5.29 -9.93 -7.65
C ALA A 153 -6.38 -9.49 -6.65
N SER A 154 -7.60 -10.00 -6.78
CA SER A 154 -8.73 -9.72 -5.88
C SER A 154 -8.48 -10.22 -4.47
N LEU A 155 -7.84 -11.38 -4.30
CA LEU A 155 -7.40 -11.86 -2.98
C LEU A 155 -6.37 -10.92 -2.34
N MET A 156 -5.38 -10.45 -3.11
CA MET A 156 -4.40 -9.50 -2.62
C MET A 156 -5.02 -8.15 -2.25
N VAL A 157 -5.97 -7.63 -3.04
CA VAL A 157 -6.77 -6.44 -2.68
C VAL A 157 -7.56 -6.71 -1.39
N GLY A 158 -8.09 -7.92 -1.22
CA GLY A 158 -8.67 -8.41 0.02
C GLY A 158 -7.73 -8.24 1.21
N PHE A 159 -6.49 -8.74 1.12
CA PHE A 159 -5.50 -8.51 2.17
C PHE A 159 -5.22 -7.02 2.42
N VAL A 160 -5.15 -6.19 1.37
CA VAL A 160 -4.96 -4.74 1.51
C VAL A 160 -6.07 -4.10 2.35
N ILE A 161 -7.35 -4.40 2.06
CA ILE A 161 -8.49 -3.87 2.83
C ILE A 161 -8.61 -4.49 4.22
N SER A 162 -8.05 -5.68 4.45
CA SER A 162 -8.04 -6.33 5.76
C SER A 162 -6.89 -5.88 6.67
N ILE A 163 -5.85 -5.23 6.13
CA ILE A 163 -4.68 -4.76 6.90
C ILE A 163 -4.85 -3.31 7.37
N ARG A 164 -5.39 -2.45 6.51
CA ARG A 164 -5.58 -1.02 6.82
C ARG A 164 -6.90 -0.53 6.24
N PHE A 165 -7.19 0.75 6.46
CA PHE A 165 -8.40 1.40 6.01
C PHE A 165 -8.68 1.14 4.51
N PHE A 166 -9.93 0.74 4.22
CA PHE A 166 -10.33 0.15 2.93
C PHE A 166 -10.18 1.09 1.72
N ILE A 167 -10.02 2.40 1.95
CA ILE A 167 -9.84 3.39 0.89
C ILE A 167 -8.71 3.01 -0.06
N LEU A 168 -7.58 2.49 0.44
CA LEU A 168 -6.47 2.10 -0.44
C LEU A 168 -6.85 0.94 -1.37
N GLY A 169 -7.60 -0.03 -0.86
CA GLY A 169 -8.13 -1.12 -1.70
C GLY A 169 -9.19 -0.64 -2.69
N MET A 170 -10.01 0.35 -2.30
CA MET A 170 -10.95 1.01 -3.21
C MET A 170 -10.20 1.74 -4.34
N THR A 171 -9.10 2.44 -4.03
CA THR A 171 -8.24 3.08 -5.03
C THR A 171 -7.63 2.06 -6.00
N LEU A 172 -7.16 0.91 -5.50
CA LEU A 172 -6.66 -0.18 -6.36
C LEU A 172 -7.77 -0.69 -7.28
N PHE A 173 -8.95 -0.96 -6.73
CA PHE A 173 -10.09 -1.41 -7.52
C PHE A 173 -10.51 -0.37 -8.58
N CYS A 174 -10.55 0.92 -8.21
CA CYS A 174 -10.81 2.01 -9.14
C CYS A 174 -9.78 2.06 -10.27
N ALA A 175 -8.48 1.86 -10.00
CA ALA A 175 -7.44 1.80 -11.04
C ALA A 175 -7.63 0.63 -11.99
N MET A 176 -7.91 -0.55 -11.44
CA MET A 176 -8.18 -1.77 -12.22
C MET A 176 -9.42 -1.61 -13.10
N PHE A 177 -10.50 -1.05 -12.55
CA PHE A 177 -11.75 -0.80 -13.27
C PHE A 177 -11.57 0.26 -14.36
N LEU A 178 -10.98 1.42 -14.03
CA LEU A 178 -10.76 2.51 -14.98
C LEU A 178 -9.85 2.08 -16.13
N TYR A 179 -8.89 1.17 -15.91
CA TYR A 179 -8.11 0.60 -17.00
C TYR A 179 -8.97 -0.08 -18.06
N PHE A 180 -9.96 -0.88 -17.66
CA PHE A 180 -10.87 -1.55 -18.62
C PHE A 180 -11.77 -0.55 -19.35
N VAL A 181 -12.28 0.46 -18.63
CA VAL A 181 -13.12 1.53 -19.18
C VAL A 181 -12.34 2.34 -20.23
N ILE A 182 -11.17 2.86 -19.87
CA ILE A 182 -10.32 3.67 -20.75
C ILE A 182 -9.83 2.86 -21.95
N SER A 183 -9.49 1.59 -21.73
CA SER A 183 -9.06 0.69 -22.81
C SER A 183 -10.21 0.17 -23.67
N LYS A 184 -11.48 0.46 -23.30
CA LYS A 184 -12.70 -0.05 -23.94
C LYS A 184 -12.70 -1.58 -24.09
N LYS A 185 -12.15 -2.29 -23.10
CA LYS A 185 -11.97 -3.75 -23.11
C LYS A 185 -13.03 -4.47 -22.28
N PHE A 186 -14.31 -4.33 -22.64
CA PHE A 186 -15.41 -5.06 -22.00
C PHE A 186 -15.55 -6.50 -22.52
N ASN A 187 -14.44 -7.25 -22.51
CA ASN A 187 -14.36 -8.62 -23.02
C ASN A 187 -14.43 -9.65 -21.86
N LYS A 188 -14.14 -10.93 -22.16
CA LYS A 188 -14.09 -12.00 -21.15
C LYS A 188 -13.15 -11.69 -19.96
N GLN A 189 -12.06 -10.95 -20.17
CA GLN A 189 -11.15 -10.57 -19.09
C GLN A 189 -11.82 -9.61 -18.10
N PHE A 190 -12.62 -8.66 -18.59
CA PHE A 190 -13.41 -7.76 -17.73
C PHE A 190 -14.43 -8.54 -16.89
N ILE A 191 -15.15 -9.48 -17.50
CA ILE A 191 -16.11 -10.34 -16.78
C ILE A 191 -15.39 -11.17 -15.70
N TYR A 192 -14.25 -11.77 -16.02
CA TYR A 192 -13.44 -12.51 -15.05
C TYR A 192 -12.94 -11.64 -13.91
N PHE A 193 -12.53 -10.41 -14.19
CA PHE A 193 -12.18 -9.43 -13.18
C PHE A 193 -13.38 -9.17 -12.25
N VAL A 194 -14.55 -8.78 -12.78
CA VAL A 194 -15.75 -8.48 -12.00
C VAL A 194 -16.21 -9.68 -11.16
N ILE A 195 -16.25 -10.89 -11.72
CA ILE A 195 -16.65 -12.10 -10.97
C ILE A 195 -15.64 -12.45 -9.86
N SER A 196 -14.37 -12.08 -10.01
CA SER A 196 -13.36 -12.36 -8.99
C SER A 196 -13.39 -11.39 -7.80
N THR A 197 -13.99 -10.21 -7.93
CA THR A 197 -13.91 -9.16 -6.89
C THR A 197 -14.55 -9.53 -5.54
N PRO A 198 -15.61 -10.36 -5.45
CA PRO A 198 -16.15 -10.79 -4.16
C PRO A 198 -15.14 -11.52 -3.28
N ILE A 199 -14.06 -12.09 -3.85
CA ILE A 199 -12.98 -12.74 -3.10
C ILE A 199 -12.29 -11.76 -2.15
N SER A 200 -12.20 -10.48 -2.51
CA SER A 200 -11.65 -9.45 -1.62
C SER A 200 -12.47 -9.30 -0.33
N LEU A 201 -13.80 -9.36 -0.43
CA LEU A 201 -14.71 -9.30 0.71
C LEU A 201 -14.62 -10.56 1.57
N ILE A 202 -14.42 -11.73 0.95
CA ILE A 202 -14.19 -12.98 1.70
C ILE A 202 -12.92 -12.84 2.56
N ALA A 203 -11.84 -12.31 2.02
CA ALA A 203 -10.61 -12.06 2.79
C ALA A 203 -10.81 -11.02 3.91
N LEU A 204 -11.65 -10.00 3.70
CA LEU A 204 -12.06 -9.07 4.74
C LEU A 204 -12.80 -9.79 5.87
N PHE A 205 -13.86 -10.53 5.56
CA PHE A 205 -14.63 -11.24 6.59
C PHE A 205 -13.82 -12.33 7.29
N ALA A 206 -12.93 -13.02 6.57
CA ALA A 206 -12.00 -13.97 7.17
C ALA A 206 -11.05 -13.30 8.17
N SER A 207 -10.69 -12.04 7.97
CA SER A 207 -9.91 -11.31 8.99
C SER A 207 -10.74 -11.01 10.26
N TYR A 208 -12.07 -11.09 10.21
CA TYR A 208 -12.91 -10.92 11.40
C TYR A 208 -13.35 -12.25 12.03
N THR A 209 -12.67 -13.38 11.73
CA THR A 209 -13.07 -14.70 12.27
C THR A 209 -13.22 -14.70 13.80
N LYS A 210 -12.29 -14.13 14.56
CA LYS A 210 -12.43 -14.07 16.03
C LYS A 210 -13.68 -13.30 16.46
N THR A 211 -13.94 -12.16 15.83
CA THR A 211 -15.15 -11.37 16.08
C THR A 211 -16.42 -12.17 15.76
N ILE A 212 -16.44 -12.95 14.68
CA ILE A 212 -17.57 -13.82 14.33
C ILE A 212 -17.75 -14.93 15.38
N LEU A 213 -16.65 -15.53 15.85
CA LEU A 213 -16.67 -16.55 16.91
C LEU A 213 -17.19 -16.01 18.25
N ASP A 214 -17.03 -14.71 18.51
CA ASP A 214 -17.59 -14.03 19.68
C ASP A 214 -19.08 -13.69 19.53
N GLY A 215 -19.74 -14.16 18.47
CA GLY A 215 -21.19 -14.03 18.26
C GLY A 215 -21.62 -12.82 17.44
N TYR A 216 -20.70 -12.05 16.87
CA TYR A 216 -21.04 -10.91 16.02
C TYR A 216 -21.43 -11.35 14.60
N SER A 217 -22.44 -10.70 14.04
CA SER A 217 -22.91 -10.94 12.67
C SER A 217 -22.06 -10.23 11.61
N LEU A 218 -22.12 -10.69 10.36
CA LEU A 218 -21.46 -10.02 9.22
C LEU A 218 -21.92 -8.57 9.04
N TRP A 219 -23.18 -8.27 9.37
CA TRP A 219 -23.72 -6.91 9.32
C TRP A 219 -23.06 -5.98 10.33
N GLN A 220 -22.75 -6.48 11.53
CA GLN A 220 -22.02 -5.71 12.54
C GLN A 220 -20.58 -5.42 12.09
N ILE A 221 -19.93 -6.38 11.41
CA ILE A 221 -18.60 -6.17 10.83
C ILE A 221 -18.63 -5.07 9.75
N LEU A 222 -19.66 -5.04 8.90
CA LEU A 222 -19.86 -3.92 7.96
C LEU A 222 -20.12 -2.60 8.71
N GLY A 223 -20.81 -2.65 9.85
CA GLY A 223 -20.95 -1.52 10.77
C GLY A 223 -19.60 -0.99 11.26
N VAL A 224 -18.65 -1.87 11.57
CA VAL A 224 -17.27 -1.47 11.90
C VAL A 224 -16.58 -0.80 10.71
N GLN A 225 -16.74 -1.29 9.49
CA GLN A 225 -16.20 -0.64 8.29
C GLN A 225 -16.80 0.75 8.06
N LYS A 226 -18.11 0.90 8.32
CA LYS A 226 -18.79 2.20 8.26
C LYS A 226 -18.24 3.15 9.33
N TYR A 227 -18.03 2.68 10.55
CA TYR A 227 -17.43 3.48 11.62
C TYR A 227 -16.00 3.91 11.27
N LEU A 228 -15.18 2.99 10.74
CA LEU A 228 -13.84 3.28 10.23
C LEU A 228 -13.86 4.40 9.20
N PHE A 229 -14.84 4.40 8.30
CA PHE A 229 -15.01 5.47 7.32
C PHE A 229 -15.21 6.84 7.96
N TYR A 230 -16.15 6.95 8.91
CA TYR A 230 -16.39 8.21 9.62
C TYR A 230 -15.19 8.66 10.45
N TYR A 231 -14.48 7.72 11.08
CA TYR A 231 -13.30 8.01 11.87
C TYR A 231 -12.17 8.66 11.04
N HIS A 232 -11.99 8.24 9.78
CA HIS A 232 -10.98 8.83 8.89
C HIS A 232 -11.49 10.04 8.10
N GLN A 233 -12.80 10.23 7.95
CA GLN A 233 -13.39 11.38 7.26
C GLN A 233 -13.05 12.71 7.96
N THR A 234 -12.94 12.71 9.29
CA THR A 234 -12.59 13.90 10.09
C THR A 234 -11.14 14.37 9.88
N LYS A 235 -10.31 13.59 9.17
CA LYS A 235 -8.88 13.88 8.91
C LYS A 235 -8.63 14.51 7.53
N LEU A 236 -9.68 14.91 6.82
CA LEU A 236 -9.60 15.61 5.53
C LEU A 236 -9.27 17.10 5.73
N GLU A 237 -8.05 17.38 6.20
CA GLU A 237 -7.50 18.74 6.27
C GLU A 237 -6.34 18.89 5.26
N ASN A 238 -6.01 20.12 4.87
CA ASN A 238 -4.86 20.46 4.02
C ASN A 238 -4.83 19.72 2.67
N SER A 239 -5.89 19.85 1.87
CA SER A 239 -5.92 19.34 0.50
C SER A 239 -4.72 19.84 -0.30
N PHE A 240 -4.20 18.99 -1.19
CA PHE A 240 -3.00 19.22 -2.01
C PHE A 240 -1.66 19.34 -1.26
N SER A 241 -1.64 19.22 0.08
CA SER A 241 -0.38 19.17 0.86
C SER A 241 0.58 18.05 0.41
N PHE A 242 0.05 16.99 -0.20
CA PHE A 242 0.81 15.96 -0.90
C PHE A 242 1.85 16.53 -1.88
N TRP A 243 1.45 17.50 -2.71
CA TRP A 243 2.31 18.05 -3.76
C TRP A 243 3.46 18.86 -3.17
N ASP A 244 3.18 19.64 -2.13
CA ASP A 244 4.19 20.39 -1.38
C ASP A 244 5.25 19.48 -0.77
N LEU A 245 4.81 18.37 -0.17
CA LEU A 245 5.70 17.40 0.44
C LEU A 245 6.53 16.66 -0.61
N ILE A 246 5.91 16.10 -1.65
CA ILE A 246 6.62 15.29 -2.64
C ILE A 246 7.55 16.13 -3.52
N LEU A 247 7.17 17.36 -3.88
CA LEU A 247 7.96 18.22 -4.78
C LEU A 247 8.98 19.08 -4.04
N PHE A 248 8.67 19.56 -2.83
CA PHE A 248 9.46 20.60 -2.15
C PHE A 248 9.89 20.26 -0.72
N ASN A 249 9.63 19.04 -0.24
CA ASN A 249 9.88 18.62 1.14
C ASN A 249 9.21 19.53 2.18
N ARG A 250 8.00 20.03 1.92
CA ARG A 250 7.24 20.87 2.86
C ARG A 250 6.10 20.06 3.46
N TRP A 251 6.31 19.57 4.69
CA TRP A 251 5.31 18.78 5.38
C TRP A 251 4.40 19.65 6.25
N HIS A 252 3.11 19.66 5.92
CA HIS A 252 2.07 20.35 6.68
C HIS A 252 1.59 19.50 7.86
N THR A 253 2.07 19.80 9.07
CA THR A 253 1.68 19.08 10.28
C THR A 253 0.23 19.37 10.67
N TRP A 254 -0.51 18.35 11.14
CA TRP A 254 -1.88 18.51 11.67
C TRP A 254 -1.91 18.76 13.18
N TRP A 255 -0.77 18.64 13.86
CA TRP A 255 -0.64 18.83 15.31
C TRP A 255 0.23 20.04 15.64
N GLY A 256 0.17 20.48 16.89
CA GLY A 256 0.93 21.64 17.37
C GLY A 256 0.51 22.94 16.66
N ASN A 257 1.49 23.77 16.33
CA ASN A 257 1.25 25.08 15.69
C ASN A 257 0.95 25.00 14.19
N ARG A 258 0.68 23.81 13.64
CA ARG A 258 0.46 23.56 12.20
C ARG A 258 1.58 24.15 11.33
N SER A 259 2.81 24.08 11.84
CA SER A 259 3.99 24.57 11.13
C SER A 259 4.33 23.66 9.96
N ILE A 260 4.89 24.27 8.91
CA ILE A 260 5.54 23.54 7.83
C ILE A 260 6.90 23.08 8.34
N ILE A 261 7.12 21.77 8.36
CA ILE A 261 8.41 21.16 8.73
C ILE A 261 9.00 20.38 7.56
N HIS A 262 10.27 20.04 7.65
CA HIS A 262 10.93 19.17 6.67
C HIS A 262 10.89 17.72 7.14
N ASP A 263 10.65 16.80 6.21
CA ASP A 263 10.72 15.36 6.49
C ASP A 263 12.12 14.84 6.13
N ASN A 264 12.76 14.18 7.09
CA ASN A 264 14.11 13.63 6.93
C ASN A 264 14.17 12.41 5.99
N THR A 265 13.02 11.81 5.66
CA THR A 265 12.90 10.70 4.71
C THR A 265 12.65 11.17 3.28
N TRP A 266 12.53 12.49 3.04
CA TRP A 266 12.34 13.01 1.69
C TRP A 266 13.54 12.73 0.79
N PHE A 267 13.25 12.39 -0.46
CA PHE A 267 14.26 12.01 -1.43
C PHE A 267 14.08 12.74 -2.75
N ILE A 268 15.16 13.36 -3.26
CA ILE A 268 15.16 14.16 -4.50
C ILE A 268 14.69 13.39 -5.75
N VAL A 269 14.79 12.05 -5.70
CA VAL A 269 14.32 11.19 -6.79
C VAL A 269 12.79 11.21 -6.89
N TRP A 270 12.04 11.56 -5.84
CA TRP A 270 10.57 11.62 -5.89
C TRP A 270 10.06 12.69 -6.87
N PRO A 271 10.47 13.98 -6.79
CA PRO A 271 10.10 14.97 -7.80
C PRO A 271 10.50 14.54 -9.22
N ILE A 272 11.72 14.01 -9.40
CA ILE A 272 12.21 13.57 -10.71
C ILE A 272 11.33 12.45 -11.27
N ALA A 273 10.95 11.47 -10.44
CA ALA A 273 10.11 10.35 -10.84
C ALA A 273 8.67 10.79 -11.14
N ILE A 274 8.12 11.74 -10.38
CA ILE A 274 6.83 12.38 -10.66
C ILE A 274 6.86 13.07 -12.02
N PHE A 275 7.79 14.01 -12.24
CA PHE A 275 7.88 14.74 -13.51
C PHE A 275 8.10 13.79 -14.68
N SER A 276 9.00 12.82 -14.56
CA SER A 276 9.25 11.81 -15.60
C SER A 276 8.00 11.00 -15.92
N THR A 277 7.22 10.61 -14.91
CA THR A 277 5.98 9.84 -15.11
C THR A 277 4.90 10.67 -15.82
N PHE A 278 4.72 11.94 -15.42
CA PHE A 278 3.77 12.84 -16.10
C PHE A 278 4.23 13.18 -17.52
N SER A 279 5.52 13.41 -17.74
CA SER A 279 6.09 13.59 -19.08
C SER A 279 5.88 12.34 -19.94
N PHE A 280 6.01 11.14 -19.39
CA PHE A 280 5.74 9.89 -20.11
C PHE A 280 4.27 9.79 -20.53
N LEU A 281 3.34 10.11 -19.61
CA LEU A 281 1.91 10.18 -19.88
C LEU A 281 1.59 11.18 -21.00
N ILE A 282 2.08 12.42 -20.89
CA ILE A 282 1.87 13.47 -21.88
C ILE A 282 2.43 13.00 -23.23
N ALA A 283 3.70 12.58 -23.29
CA ALA A 283 4.34 12.08 -24.50
C ALA A 283 3.58 10.91 -25.14
N SER A 284 2.94 10.06 -24.33
CA SER A 284 2.07 8.99 -24.84
C SER A 284 0.74 9.50 -25.40
N LEU A 285 0.15 10.54 -24.82
CA LEU A 285 -1.08 11.17 -25.32
C LEU A 285 -0.86 11.88 -26.66
N ILE A 286 0.24 12.63 -26.79
CA ILE A 286 0.66 13.26 -28.06
C ILE A 286 1.35 12.28 -29.02
N ARG A 287 1.29 10.97 -28.72
CA ARG A 287 1.76 9.87 -29.59
C ARG A 287 3.26 9.87 -29.93
N ILE A 288 4.08 10.60 -29.17
CA ILE A 288 5.55 10.56 -29.27
C ILE A 288 6.08 9.20 -28.80
N VAL A 289 5.56 8.68 -27.68
CA VAL A 289 5.97 7.38 -27.11
C VAL A 289 4.77 6.44 -27.04
N ARG A 290 4.97 5.14 -27.32
CA ARG A 290 3.90 4.13 -27.17
C ARG A 290 4.03 3.38 -25.85
N MET A 291 3.05 3.53 -24.96
CA MET A 291 2.94 2.71 -23.75
C MET A 291 2.45 1.29 -24.05
N ASN A 292 3.04 0.30 -23.37
CA ASN A 292 2.48 -1.05 -23.29
C ASN A 292 1.29 -1.09 -22.30
N GLU A 293 0.54 -2.19 -22.28
CA GLU A 293 -0.67 -2.30 -21.44
C GLU A 293 -0.38 -2.19 -19.94
N GLY A 294 0.77 -2.72 -19.49
CA GLY A 294 1.17 -2.62 -18.08
C GLY A 294 1.53 -1.20 -17.68
N GLU A 295 2.21 -0.44 -18.55
CA GLU A 295 2.55 0.97 -18.33
C GLU A 295 1.31 1.84 -18.26
N LYS A 296 0.34 1.61 -19.15
CA LYS A 296 -0.96 2.29 -19.10
C LYS A 296 -1.64 2.05 -17.76
N PHE A 297 -1.73 0.79 -17.32
CA PHE A 297 -2.33 0.45 -16.03
C PHE A 297 -1.59 1.09 -14.85
N LEU A 298 -0.26 0.97 -14.78
CA LEU A 298 0.53 1.58 -13.71
C LEU A 298 0.41 3.12 -13.70
N SER A 299 0.31 3.74 -14.87
CA SER A 299 0.10 5.19 -14.96
C SER A 299 -1.28 5.61 -14.46
N ILE A 300 -2.33 4.82 -14.77
CA ILE A 300 -3.67 5.01 -14.21
C ILE A 300 -3.65 4.86 -12.68
N TRP A 301 -2.95 3.85 -12.16
CA TRP A 301 -2.75 3.67 -10.72
C TRP A 301 -2.11 4.91 -10.09
N VAL A 302 -1.01 5.41 -10.66
CA VAL A 302 -0.33 6.63 -10.18
C VAL A 302 -1.28 7.83 -10.17
N LEU A 303 -2.04 8.05 -11.25
CA LEU A 303 -2.98 9.18 -11.33
C LEU A 303 -4.06 9.11 -10.26
N ILE A 304 -4.70 7.97 -10.07
CA ILE A 304 -5.77 7.81 -9.07
C ILE A 304 -5.21 7.90 -7.67
N TYR A 305 -4.04 7.31 -7.41
CA TYR A 305 -3.45 7.34 -6.08
C TYR A 305 -2.94 8.74 -5.72
N CYS A 306 -2.33 9.48 -6.65
CA CYS A 306 -2.03 10.91 -6.45
C CYS A 306 -3.30 11.73 -6.23
N GLY A 307 -4.40 11.41 -6.93
CA GLY A 307 -5.71 12.02 -6.69
C GLY A 307 -6.22 11.78 -5.26
N LEU A 308 -6.09 10.54 -4.76
CA LEU A 308 -6.40 10.23 -3.37
C LEU A 308 -5.53 11.03 -2.39
N LEU A 309 -4.21 11.02 -2.57
CA LEU A 309 -3.28 11.73 -1.69
C LEU A 309 -3.50 13.25 -1.70
N SER A 310 -4.04 13.79 -2.80
CA SER A 310 -4.40 15.21 -2.91
C SER A 310 -5.62 15.58 -2.07
N ALA A 311 -6.46 14.62 -1.66
CA ALA A 311 -7.71 14.92 -0.96
C ALA A 311 -7.54 15.27 0.52
N GLY A 312 -6.46 14.84 1.17
CA GLY A 312 -6.26 15.04 2.62
C GLY A 312 -4.80 15.22 3.02
N ASN A 313 -4.56 15.26 4.34
CA ASN A 313 -3.23 15.48 4.87
C ASN A 313 -2.34 14.26 4.60
N SER A 314 -1.29 14.47 3.82
CA SER A 314 -0.37 13.41 3.41
C SER A 314 0.91 13.45 4.24
N THR A 315 1.25 12.30 4.81
CA THR A 315 2.59 12.00 5.34
C THR A 315 3.43 11.24 4.31
N THR A 316 4.75 11.29 4.46
CA THR A 316 5.69 10.48 3.66
C THR A 316 5.39 8.99 3.73
N ARG A 317 4.80 8.50 4.82
CA ARG A 317 4.37 7.09 4.97
C ARG A 317 3.39 6.64 3.88
N TYR A 318 2.55 7.55 3.38
CA TYR A 318 1.61 7.23 2.30
C TYR A 318 2.27 7.18 0.92
N PHE A 319 3.54 7.54 0.78
CA PHE A 319 4.24 7.46 -0.52
C PHE A 319 4.77 6.04 -0.78
N LEU A 320 4.83 5.19 0.25
CA LEU A 320 5.38 3.85 0.17
C LEU A 320 4.73 2.98 -0.94
N PRO A 321 3.39 3.03 -1.17
CA PRO A 321 2.76 2.32 -2.30
C PRO A 321 2.98 2.98 -3.67
N LEU A 322 3.30 4.27 -3.70
CA LEU A 322 3.42 5.09 -4.92
C LEU A 322 4.82 5.00 -5.53
N VAL A 323 5.83 5.23 -4.69
CA VAL A 323 7.24 5.38 -5.05
C VAL A 323 7.81 4.23 -5.91
N PRO A 324 7.63 2.94 -5.56
CA PRO A 324 8.17 1.85 -6.39
C PRO A 324 7.56 1.87 -7.82
N VAL A 325 6.30 2.26 -7.96
CA VAL A 325 5.66 2.37 -9.28
C VAL A 325 6.18 3.59 -10.06
N LEU A 326 6.38 4.72 -9.39
CA LEU A 326 6.99 5.90 -10.01
C LEU A 326 8.38 5.60 -10.55
N TYR A 327 9.22 4.88 -9.80
CA TYR A 327 10.55 4.49 -10.25
C TYR A 327 10.51 3.56 -11.46
N ILE A 328 9.57 2.60 -11.50
CA ILE A 328 9.38 1.73 -12.66
C ILE A 328 8.99 2.53 -13.91
N LEU A 329 8.06 3.48 -13.78
CA LEU A 329 7.60 4.31 -14.90
C LEU A 329 8.67 5.30 -15.36
N MET A 330 9.42 5.91 -14.43
CA MET A 330 10.56 6.78 -14.72
C MET A 330 11.62 6.04 -15.55
N ILE A 331 12.06 4.86 -15.10
CA ILE A 331 13.06 4.09 -15.84
C ILE A 331 12.50 3.60 -17.18
N SER A 332 11.24 3.16 -17.24
CA SER A 332 10.62 2.78 -18.51
C SER A 332 10.59 3.95 -19.51
N PHE A 333 10.29 5.16 -19.05
CA PHE A 333 10.30 6.36 -19.88
C PHE A 333 11.68 6.63 -20.48
N PHE A 334 12.73 6.63 -19.65
CA PHE A 334 14.10 6.85 -20.14
C PHE A 334 14.55 5.77 -21.12
N VAL A 335 14.25 4.49 -20.84
CA VAL A 335 14.58 3.40 -21.76
C VAL A 335 13.91 3.59 -23.12
N ARG A 336 12.66 4.06 -23.16
CA ARG A 336 11.92 4.30 -24.41
C ARG A 336 12.39 5.50 -25.20
N ILE A 337 12.93 6.52 -24.53
CA ILE A 337 13.54 7.68 -25.19
C ILE A 337 14.90 7.31 -25.78
N ILE A 338 15.75 6.64 -24.99
CA ILE A 338 17.13 6.32 -25.39
C ILE A 338 17.17 5.19 -26.44
N TYR A 339 16.31 4.18 -26.28
CA TYR A 339 16.21 3.04 -27.20
C TYR A 339 14.85 3.02 -27.88
N PRO A 340 14.59 3.92 -28.85
CA PRO A 340 13.39 3.82 -29.66
C PRO A 340 13.35 2.44 -30.32
N ARG A 341 12.15 1.84 -30.36
CA ARG A 341 11.89 0.42 -30.70
C ARG A 341 12.50 -0.10 -32.01
N THR A 342 13.11 0.74 -32.84
CA THR A 342 13.89 0.33 -34.00
C THR A 342 15.10 -0.54 -33.65
N CYS A 343 15.70 -0.42 -32.45
CA CYS A 343 16.86 -1.25 -32.04
C CYS A 343 16.52 -2.48 -31.18
N LEU A 344 15.30 -2.60 -30.64
CA LEU A 344 14.93 -3.71 -29.72
C LEU A 344 14.19 -4.87 -30.42
N LYS A 345 14.23 -4.93 -31.75
CA LYS A 345 13.67 -6.04 -32.54
C LYS A 345 14.65 -7.21 -32.74
N GLU A 346 15.89 -7.11 -32.27
CA GLU A 346 16.86 -8.19 -32.38
C GLU A 346 17.24 -8.73 -31.00
N LYS A 347 16.50 -9.75 -30.56
CA LYS A 347 16.99 -11.00 -29.94
C LYS A 347 15.83 -11.81 -29.36
#